data_AF-A0A812ZTU3-F1
#
_entry.id   AF-A0A812ZTU3-F1
#
_cell.length_a   1.000
_cell.length_b   1.000
_cell.length_c   1.000
_cell.angle_alpha   90.00
_cell.angle_beta   90.00
_cell.angle_gamma   90.00
#
_symmetry.space_group_name_H-M   'P 1'
#
loop_
_entity.id
_entity.type
_entity.pdbx_description
1 polymer ?
#
loop_
_entity_poly.entity_id
_entity_poly.type
_entity_poly.pdbx_seq_one_letter_code
_entity_poly.pdbx_strand_id
1 'polypeptide(L)'
;MGTKQRKALRKKQVGLAMKRLSASDDRVKPESKAKAVIKTKKKRKPQQEEVREVPKANSSLFFQYNSNLKPPYQLLLDTNFLNMSIQMKLDIFKSAMECLLAKCVPCITDCVMAELEKMGTRHRLALRLAKDPRFKRLTCQHKGIYADDCIHSRVEQHRCYIVCTNDKDLKRRIRKVPGVPIMSVARGMYKVERVPEQIDRVPIKSNWGKDK
;
A
#
# COMPACT_ATOMS: atom_id res chain seq x y z
N MET A 1 -14.60 39.39 -88.16
CA MET A 1 -15.79 38.77 -87.53
C MET A 1 -15.65 37.26 -87.69
N GLY A 2 -15.66 36.37 -86.70
CA GLY A 2 -15.81 36.47 -85.26
C GLY A 2 -15.17 35.24 -84.59
N THR A 3 -14.66 35.40 -83.38
CA THR A 3 -14.03 34.36 -82.56
C THR A 3 -15.08 33.36 -82.06
N LYS A 4 -15.02 32.10 -82.53
CA LYS A 4 -15.82 30.99 -81.97
C LYS A 4 -15.25 30.60 -80.60
N GLN A 5 -15.89 31.04 -79.52
CA GLN A 5 -15.63 30.52 -78.17
C GLN A 5 -16.06 29.04 -78.10
N ARG A 6 -15.11 28.12 -77.97
CA ARG A 6 -15.39 26.72 -77.64
C ARG A 6 -15.65 26.60 -76.13
N LYS A 7 -16.91 26.37 -75.73
CA LYS A 7 -17.25 25.99 -74.34
C LYS A 7 -16.68 24.61 -74.03
N ALA A 8 -15.78 24.53 -73.04
CA ALA A 8 -15.25 23.25 -72.57
C ALA A 8 -16.33 22.46 -71.83
N LEU A 9 -16.67 21.26 -72.31
CA LEU A 9 -17.57 20.34 -71.62
C LEU A 9 -16.91 19.80 -70.34
N ARG A 10 -17.55 20.02 -69.19
CA ARG A 10 -17.10 19.54 -67.87
C ARG A 10 -17.13 18.01 -67.88
N LYS A 11 -15.95 17.36 -67.85
CA LYS A 11 -15.82 15.90 -67.83
C LYS A 11 -16.58 15.33 -66.62
N LYS A 12 -17.59 14.48 -66.86
CA LYS A 12 -18.30 13.77 -65.78
C LYS A 12 -17.34 12.77 -65.13
N GLN A 13 -17.14 12.87 -63.81
CA GLN A 13 -16.38 11.88 -63.05
C GLN A 13 -17.17 10.56 -63.01
N VAL A 14 -16.57 9.48 -63.51
CA VAL A 14 -17.16 8.14 -63.48
C VAL A 14 -16.92 7.54 -62.10
N GLY A 15 -17.97 7.09 -61.41
CA GLY A 15 -17.87 6.50 -60.06
C GLY A 15 -18.32 7.37 -58.89
N LEU A 16 -19.23 8.33 -59.11
CA LEU A 16 -19.87 9.10 -58.02
C LEU A 16 -20.82 8.21 -57.20
N ALA A 17 -20.31 7.58 -56.16
CA ALA A 17 -21.12 6.91 -55.15
C ALA A 17 -21.74 7.93 -54.17
N MET A 18 -22.94 7.63 -53.64
CA MET A 18 -23.53 8.45 -52.58
C MET A 18 -22.62 8.46 -51.35
N LYS A 19 -22.31 9.64 -50.82
CA LYS A 19 -21.49 9.79 -49.60
C LYS A 19 -22.24 9.21 -48.40
N ARG A 20 -21.80 8.05 -47.92
CA ARG A 20 -22.27 7.44 -46.67
C ARG A 20 -21.33 7.78 -45.52
N LEU A 21 -21.86 7.81 -44.30
CA LEU A 21 -21.07 7.97 -43.08
C LEU A 21 -20.07 6.80 -42.96
N SER A 22 -18.79 7.13 -42.77
CA SER A 22 -17.74 6.14 -42.58
C SER A 22 -17.69 5.66 -41.13
N ALA A 23 -17.24 4.43 -40.90
CA ALA A 23 -17.04 3.89 -39.54
C ALA A 23 -15.97 4.65 -38.73
N SER A 24 -15.13 5.47 -39.40
CA SER A 24 -14.10 6.30 -38.76
C SER A 24 -14.62 7.71 -38.39
N ASP A 25 -15.83 8.07 -38.81
CA ASP A 25 -16.47 9.35 -38.52
C ASP A 25 -16.71 9.47 -37.00
N ASP A 26 -16.34 10.61 -36.44
CA ASP A 26 -16.42 10.87 -35.01
C ASP A 26 -17.86 10.81 -34.48
N ARG A 27 -18.86 11.02 -35.34
CA ARG A 27 -20.29 10.94 -35.00
C ARG A 27 -20.82 9.51 -34.85
N VAL A 28 -20.13 8.51 -35.42
CA VAL A 28 -20.51 7.09 -35.37
C VAL A 28 -19.85 6.39 -34.16
N LYS A 29 -18.86 7.03 -33.52
CA LYS A 29 -18.16 6.46 -32.37
C LYS A 29 -19.06 6.50 -31.14
N PRO A 30 -19.35 5.37 -30.48
CA PRO A 30 -20.06 5.37 -29.20
C PRO A 30 -19.28 6.25 -28.21
N GLU A 31 -19.98 6.91 -27.28
CA GLU A 31 -19.39 7.92 -26.36
C GLU A 31 -18.15 7.40 -25.60
N SER A 32 -18.10 6.10 -25.35
CA SER A 32 -16.94 5.40 -24.76
C SER A 32 -15.68 5.46 -25.65
N LYS A 33 -15.84 5.30 -26.97
CA LYS A 33 -14.76 5.42 -27.96
C LYS A 33 -14.43 6.88 -28.26
N ALA A 34 -15.38 7.80 -28.23
CA ALA A 34 -15.11 9.24 -28.35
C ALA A 34 -14.23 9.76 -27.19
N LYS A 35 -14.53 9.34 -25.95
CA LYS A 35 -13.67 9.61 -24.77
C LYS A 35 -12.29 8.95 -24.89
N ALA A 36 -12.19 7.77 -25.51
CA ALA A 36 -10.91 7.12 -25.79
C ALA A 36 -10.09 7.86 -26.87
N VAL A 37 -10.73 8.40 -27.91
CA VAL A 37 -10.08 9.18 -28.98
C VAL A 37 -9.59 10.54 -28.47
N ILE A 38 -10.34 11.18 -27.56
CA ILE A 38 -9.89 12.41 -26.89
C ILE A 38 -8.69 12.11 -25.97
N LYS A 39 -8.67 10.96 -25.27
CA LYS A 39 -7.51 10.50 -24.50
C LYS A 39 -6.29 10.21 -25.39
N THR A 40 -6.46 9.64 -26.57
CA THR A 40 -5.35 9.39 -27.51
C THR A 40 -4.86 10.65 -28.20
N LYS A 41 -5.73 11.63 -28.50
CA LYS A 41 -5.29 12.97 -28.96
C LYS A 41 -4.50 13.71 -27.87
N LYS A 42 -4.85 13.57 -26.58
CA LYS A 42 -4.02 14.05 -25.45
C LYS A 42 -2.67 13.33 -25.30
N LYS A 43 -2.53 12.10 -25.83
CA LYS A 43 -1.26 11.36 -25.90
C LYS A 43 -0.32 11.82 -27.03
N ARG A 44 -0.77 12.66 -27.98
CA ARG A 44 0.11 13.31 -28.97
C ARG A 44 0.86 14.53 -28.41
N LYS A 45 1.28 14.47 -27.14
CA LYS A 45 2.37 15.33 -26.68
C LYS A 45 3.68 14.78 -27.28
N PRO A 46 4.67 15.63 -27.62
CA PRO A 46 5.90 15.18 -28.25
C PRO A 46 6.50 14.05 -27.44
N GLN A 47 6.99 13.01 -28.13
CA GLN A 47 7.53 11.76 -27.60
C GLN A 47 8.35 12.01 -26.31
N GLN A 48 7.69 11.89 -25.16
CA GLN A 48 8.42 11.74 -23.91
C GLN A 48 8.97 10.33 -23.96
N GLU A 49 10.29 10.18 -23.92
CA GLU A 49 10.95 8.88 -23.76
C GLU A 49 10.18 8.05 -22.75
N GLU A 50 9.82 6.80 -23.08
CA GLU A 50 9.21 5.91 -22.12
C GLU A 50 10.23 5.65 -21.00
N VAL A 51 10.18 6.46 -19.95
CA VAL A 51 11.05 6.33 -18.78
C VAL A 51 10.69 5.02 -18.10
N ARG A 52 11.53 4.00 -18.30
CA ARG A 52 11.40 2.72 -17.61
C ARG A 52 11.87 2.89 -16.17
N GLU A 53 10.94 3.18 -15.27
CA GLU A 53 11.21 3.24 -13.85
C GLU A 53 11.46 1.82 -13.30
N VAL A 54 12.74 1.48 -13.12
CA VAL A 54 13.12 0.26 -12.38
C VAL A 54 13.31 0.66 -10.92
N PRO A 55 12.57 0.05 -9.97
CA PRO A 55 12.74 0.36 -8.56
C PRO A 55 14.14 -0.05 -8.12
N LYS A 56 14.91 0.91 -7.57
CA LYS A 56 16.23 0.62 -6.99
C LYS A 56 16.05 -0.22 -5.72
N ALA A 57 16.95 -1.19 -5.53
CA ALA A 57 17.01 -1.93 -4.27
C ALA A 57 17.33 -0.98 -3.10
N ASN A 58 16.74 -1.24 -1.94
CA ASN A 58 16.92 -0.37 -0.78
C ASN A 58 18.33 -0.54 -0.20
N SER A 59 19.01 0.57 0.10
CA SER A 59 20.40 0.54 0.61
C SER A 59 20.54 -0.09 2.00
N SER A 60 19.44 -0.17 2.75
CA SER A 60 19.39 -0.77 4.09
C SER A 60 19.38 -2.30 4.11
N LEU A 61 19.22 -2.93 2.95
CA LEU A 61 19.15 -4.38 2.81
C LEU A 61 20.53 -4.94 2.43
N PHE A 62 21.11 -5.76 3.30
CA PHE A 62 22.16 -6.69 2.91
C PHE A 62 21.49 -8.02 2.53
N PHE A 63 21.27 -8.23 1.23
CA PHE A 63 20.39 -9.28 0.70
C PHE A 63 18.96 -9.21 1.29
N GLN A 64 18.65 -10.05 2.28
CA GLN A 64 17.36 -10.07 2.98
C GLN A 64 17.43 -9.51 4.41
N TYR A 65 18.65 -9.28 4.91
CA TYR A 65 18.88 -8.74 6.24
C TYR A 65 18.71 -7.22 6.23
N ASN A 66 17.94 -6.69 7.17
CA ASN A 66 17.68 -5.26 7.26
C ASN A 66 18.48 -4.65 8.43
N SER A 67 19.53 -3.89 8.11
CA SER A 67 20.39 -3.26 9.11
C SER A 67 19.77 -2.02 9.77
N ASN A 68 18.65 -1.51 9.25
CA ASN A 68 17.98 -0.33 9.79
C ASN A 68 17.02 -0.63 10.96
N LEU A 69 16.73 -1.90 11.24
CA LEU A 69 15.90 -2.29 12.38
C LEU A 69 16.73 -2.28 13.66
N LYS A 70 16.79 -1.11 14.30
CA LYS A 70 17.46 -0.91 15.58
C LYS A 70 16.46 -0.44 16.64
N PRO A 71 16.65 -0.77 17.93
CA PRO A 71 15.88 -0.18 19.00
C PRO A 71 16.01 1.36 18.98
N PRO A 72 14.92 2.13 19.22
CA PRO A 72 13.57 1.70 19.54
C PRO A 72 12.77 1.18 18.32
N TYR A 73 12.17 0.00 18.46
CA TYR A 73 11.40 -0.60 17.37
C TYR A 73 10.07 0.10 17.16
N GLN A 74 9.76 0.44 15.91
CA GLN A 74 8.48 1.03 15.55
C GLN A 74 7.52 -0.07 15.08
N LEU A 75 6.40 -0.20 15.78
CA LEU A 75 5.42 -1.26 15.54
C LEU A 75 4.22 -0.69 14.79
N LEU A 76 3.99 -1.07 13.54
CA LEU A 76 2.77 -0.69 12.81
C LEU A 76 1.62 -1.60 13.23
N LEU A 77 0.61 -1.03 13.87
CA LEU A 77 -0.54 -1.78 14.36
C LEU A 77 -1.68 -1.79 13.36
N ASP A 78 -2.31 -2.96 13.26
CA ASP A 78 -3.51 -3.25 12.47
C ASP A 78 -4.76 -3.36 13.38
N THR A 79 -5.96 -3.17 12.84
CA THR A 79 -7.23 -3.23 13.60
C THR A 79 -7.44 -4.61 14.22
N ASN A 80 -7.21 -5.67 13.44
CA ASN A 80 -7.36 -7.05 13.88
C ASN A 80 -6.38 -7.42 15.01
N PHE A 81 -5.16 -6.88 14.97
CA PHE A 81 -4.17 -7.11 16.02
C PHE A 81 -4.63 -6.50 17.34
N LEU A 82 -5.08 -5.23 17.33
CA LEU A 82 -5.61 -4.56 18.51
C LEU A 82 -6.77 -5.34 19.14
N ASN A 83 -7.70 -5.81 18.30
CA ASN A 83 -8.86 -6.56 18.76
C ASN A 83 -8.47 -7.90 19.41
N MET A 84 -7.53 -8.61 18.79
CA MET A 84 -7.03 -9.89 19.31
C MET A 84 -6.25 -9.70 20.61
N SER A 85 -5.43 -8.64 20.72
CA SER A 85 -4.71 -8.31 21.95
C SER A 85 -5.68 -8.04 23.10
N ILE A 86 -6.77 -7.32 22.85
CA ILE A 86 -7.81 -7.06 23.86
C ILE A 86 -8.53 -8.35 24.25
N GLN A 87 -8.91 -9.18 23.27
CA GLN A 87 -9.57 -10.46 23.53
C GLN A 87 -8.71 -11.39 24.40
N MET A 88 -7.39 -11.40 24.16
CA MET A 88 -6.42 -12.20 24.93
C MET A 88 -5.92 -11.50 26.19
N LYS A 89 -6.44 -10.31 26.52
CA LYS A 89 -6.07 -9.50 27.70
C LYS A 89 -4.58 -9.16 27.77
N LEU A 90 -3.97 -8.89 26.61
CA LEU A 90 -2.56 -8.51 26.51
C LEU A 90 -2.40 -6.99 26.49
N ASP A 91 -1.50 -6.49 27.32
CA ASP A 91 -1.04 -5.12 27.22
C ASP A 91 -0.03 -5.00 26.07
N ILE A 92 -0.36 -4.21 25.06
CA ILE A 92 0.44 -4.04 23.84
C ILE A 92 1.85 -3.57 24.17
N PHE A 93 2.01 -2.62 25.09
CA PHE A 93 3.33 -2.08 25.41
C PHE A 93 4.19 -3.12 26.11
N LYS A 94 3.65 -3.71 27.19
CA LYS A 94 4.36 -4.71 27.99
C LYS A 94 4.67 -5.97 27.17
N SER A 95 3.68 -6.56 26.53
CA SER A 95 3.85 -7.80 25.77
C SER A 95 4.76 -7.61 24.55
N ALA A 96 4.78 -6.44 23.91
CA ALA A 96 5.73 -6.17 22.82
C ALA A 96 7.17 -6.01 23.32
N MET A 97 7.36 -5.34 24.47
CA MET A 97 8.69 -5.22 25.09
C MET A 97 9.21 -6.57 25.58
N GLU A 98 8.36 -7.43 26.16
CA GLU A 98 8.73 -8.79 26.55
C GLU A 98 9.10 -9.66 25.35
N CYS A 99 8.43 -9.45 24.21
CA CYS A 99 8.65 -10.23 23.00
C CYS A 99 9.93 -9.83 22.25
N LEU A 100 10.19 -8.52 22.12
CA LEU A 100 11.35 -7.98 21.38
C LEU A 100 12.56 -7.66 22.26
N LEU A 101 12.40 -7.75 23.58
CA LEU A 101 13.43 -7.49 24.60
C LEU A 101 14.10 -6.11 24.45
N ALA A 102 13.37 -5.15 23.88
CA ALA A 102 13.83 -3.80 23.63
C ALA A 102 12.68 -2.79 23.69
N LYS A 103 13.03 -1.50 23.73
CA LYS A 103 12.05 -0.41 23.72
C LYS A 103 11.23 -0.44 22.42
N CYS A 104 9.91 -0.48 22.56
CA CYS A 104 8.97 -0.52 21.45
C CYS A 104 8.08 0.73 21.45
N VAL A 105 7.86 1.30 20.27
CA VAL A 105 6.96 2.45 20.03
C VAL A 105 5.86 1.99 19.10
N PRO A 106 4.65 1.75 19.61
CA PRO A 106 3.53 1.38 18.77
C PRO A 106 3.01 2.59 17.99
N CYS A 107 2.78 2.36 16.71
CA CYS A 107 2.40 3.34 15.72
C CYS A 107 1.05 2.94 15.10
N ILE A 108 0.12 3.89 15.01
CA ILE A 108 -1.19 3.70 14.39
C ILE A 108 -1.32 4.67 13.23
N THR A 109 -1.77 4.17 12.07
CA THR A 109 -2.02 5.00 10.89
C THR A 109 -3.41 5.61 10.94
N ASP A 110 -3.59 6.75 10.29
CA ASP A 110 -4.91 7.41 10.23
C ASP A 110 -6.00 6.51 9.63
N CYS A 111 -5.65 5.63 8.69
CA CYS A 111 -6.62 4.72 8.08
C CYS A 111 -7.05 3.59 9.01
N VAL A 112 -6.13 3.04 9.81
CA VAL A 112 -6.48 2.07 10.87
C VAL A 112 -7.36 2.74 11.92
N MET A 113 -7.06 3.98 12.27
CA MET A 113 -7.89 4.78 13.18
C MET A 113 -9.31 5.00 12.63
N ALA A 114 -9.43 5.38 11.35
CA ALA A 114 -10.71 5.56 10.69
C ALA A 114 -11.50 4.24 10.56
N GLU A 115 -10.82 3.10 10.39
CA GLU A 115 -11.45 1.79 10.37
C GLU A 115 -12.01 1.42 11.75
N LEU A 116 -11.26 1.64 12.83
CA LEU A 116 -11.74 1.45 14.21
C LEU A 116 -12.98 2.31 14.51
N GLU A 117 -13.03 3.54 14.02
CA GLU A 117 -14.19 4.42 14.17
C GLU A 117 -15.42 3.90 13.41
N LYS A 118 -15.23 3.34 12.20
CA LYS A 118 -16.31 2.73 11.41
C LYS A 118 -16.90 1.47 12.07
N MET A 119 -16.07 0.68 12.78
CA MET A 119 -16.54 -0.56 13.41
C MET A 119 -17.45 -0.32 14.64
N GLY A 120 -17.56 0.92 15.12
CA GLY A 120 -18.56 1.35 16.09
C GLY A 120 -18.38 0.75 17.50
N THR A 121 -19.51 0.41 18.14
CA THR A 121 -19.57 0.04 19.56
C THR A 121 -18.80 -1.23 19.91
N ARG A 122 -18.72 -2.20 18.99
CA ARG A 122 -18.03 -3.49 19.19
C ARG A 122 -16.55 -3.32 19.53
N HIS A 123 -15.91 -2.27 19.00
CA HIS A 123 -14.47 -2.03 19.16
C HIS A 123 -14.17 -0.75 19.95
N ARG A 124 -15.10 -0.31 20.80
CA ARG A 124 -14.94 0.91 21.62
C ARG A 124 -13.69 0.86 22.52
N LEU A 125 -13.35 -0.33 23.03
CA LEU A 125 -12.13 -0.51 23.83
C LEU A 125 -10.86 -0.33 22.98
N ALA A 126 -10.82 -0.90 21.77
CA ALA A 126 -9.72 -0.71 20.84
C ALA A 126 -9.58 0.76 20.44
N LEU A 127 -10.68 1.46 20.21
CA LEU A 127 -10.66 2.89 19.91
C LEU A 127 -10.12 3.74 21.06
N ARG A 128 -10.48 3.42 22.32
CA ARG A 128 -9.93 4.10 23.50
C ARG A 128 -8.44 3.85 23.65
N LEU A 129 -8.01 2.60 23.47
CA LEU A 129 -6.60 2.22 23.53
C LEU A 129 -5.79 2.92 22.43
N ALA A 130 -6.29 2.97 21.20
CA ALA A 130 -5.65 3.66 20.09
C ALA A 130 -5.56 5.19 20.25
N LYS A 131 -6.38 5.79 21.13
CA LYS A 131 -6.33 7.22 21.46
C LYS A 131 -5.36 7.56 22.60
N ASP A 132 -4.75 6.57 23.24
CA ASP A 132 -3.77 6.80 24.30
C ASP A 132 -2.54 7.55 23.74
N PRO A 133 -2.05 8.62 24.41
CA PRO A 133 -0.91 9.42 23.96
C PRO A 133 0.40 8.63 23.80
N ARG A 134 0.51 7.43 24.38
CA ARG A 134 1.67 6.56 24.22
C ARG A 134 1.78 5.98 22.79
N PHE A 135 0.69 5.95 22.02
CA PHE A 135 0.72 5.55 20.62
C PHE A 135 1.15 6.71 19.73
N LYS A 136 2.10 6.44 18.85
CA LYS A 136 2.51 7.40 17.82
C LYS A 136 1.50 7.37 16.67
N ARG A 137 0.89 8.50 16.35
CA ARG A 137 0.05 8.60 15.16
C ARG A 137 0.89 8.87 13.91
N LEU A 138 0.59 8.15 12.85
CA LEU A 138 1.22 8.30 11.54
C LEU A 138 0.22 8.81 10.53
N THR A 139 0.50 10.00 9.99
CA THR A 139 -0.38 10.63 9.03
C THR A 139 -0.33 9.94 7.68
N CYS A 140 -1.50 9.73 7.07
CA CYS A 140 -1.62 9.09 5.77
C CYS A 140 -1.86 10.12 4.64
N GLN A 141 -1.14 9.99 3.53
CA GLN A 141 -1.24 10.88 2.37
C GLN A 141 -2.08 10.30 1.23
N HIS A 142 -3.19 9.63 1.56
CA HIS A 142 -4.02 8.97 0.57
C HIS A 142 -5.50 9.10 0.90
N LYS A 143 -6.30 9.24 -0.15
CA LYS A 143 -7.75 9.43 -0.02
C LYS A 143 -8.46 8.08 -0.07
N GLY A 144 -9.01 7.64 1.06
CA GLY A 144 -10.01 6.57 1.10
C GLY A 144 -9.55 5.18 0.64
N ILE A 145 -8.31 4.78 0.93
CA ILE A 145 -7.83 3.42 0.67
C ILE A 145 -8.08 2.50 1.88
N TYR A 146 -8.01 1.19 1.64
CA TYR A 146 -8.04 0.18 2.69
C TYR A 146 -6.78 0.25 3.57
N ALA A 147 -6.92 -0.03 4.87
CA ALA A 147 -5.81 0.04 5.83
C ALA A 147 -4.67 -0.92 5.47
N ASP A 148 -5.00 -2.12 4.99
CA ASP A 148 -4.02 -3.09 4.53
C ASP A 148 -3.08 -2.56 3.44
N ASP A 149 -3.65 -1.88 2.44
CA ASP A 149 -2.90 -1.35 1.30
C ASP A 149 -2.03 -0.16 1.75
N CYS A 150 -2.53 0.64 2.69
CA CYS A 150 -1.74 1.67 3.37
C CYS A 150 -0.52 1.06 4.07
N ILE A 151 -0.71 0.00 4.86
CA ILE A 151 0.37 -0.65 5.61
C ILE A 151 1.37 -1.26 4.62
N HIS A 152 0.91 -1.97 3.59
CA HIS A 152 1.77 -2.56 2.58
C HIS A 152 2.63 -1.51 1.87
N SER A 153 2.00 -0.45 1.34
CA SER A 153 2.70 0.62 0.61
C SER A 153 3.72 1.33 1.51
N ARG A 154 3.36 1.62 2.77
CA ARG A 154 4.27 2.26 3.73
C ARG A 154 5.49 1.41 4.03
N VAL A 155 5.31 0.11 4.21
CA VAL A 155 6.38 -0.85 4.52
C VAL A 155 7.28 -1.11 3.32
N GLU A 156 6.71 -1.11 2.12
CA GLU A 156 7.44 -1.24 0.86
C GLU A 156 8.38 -0.05 0.62
N GLN A 157 7.90 1.16 0.90
CA GLN A 157 8.71 2.39 0.84
C GLN A 157 9.72 2.45 2.00
N HIS A 158 9.26 2.23 3.23
CA HIS A 158 10.05 2.38 4.44
C HIS A 158 10.07 1.07 5.23
N ARG A 159 11.18 0.34 5.12
CA ARG A 159 11.38 -0.93 5.81
C ARG A 159 11.83 -0.77 7.27
N CYS A 160 11.47 0.33 7.94
CA CYS A 160 11.88 0.61 9.33
C CYS A 160 10.81 0.24 10.37
N TYR A 161 9.85 -0.62 9.99
CA TYR A 161 8.72 -1.00 10.81
C TYR A 161 8.65 -2.52 11.01
N ILE A 162 8.15 -2.93 12.17
CA ILE A 162 7.65 -4.28 12.42
C ILE A 162 6.14 -4.23 12.28
N VAL A 163 5.56 -5.08 11.44
CA VAL A 163 4.11 -5.05 11.21
C VAL A 163 3.41 -5.99 12.17
N CYS A 164 2.42 -5.48 12.90
CA CYS A 164 1.65 -6.23 13.89
C CYS A 164 0.29 -6.54 13.31
N THR A 165 0.13 -7.74 12.77
CA THR A 165 -1.12 -8.19 12.16
C THR A 165 -1.35 -9.67 12.38
N ASN A 166 -2.62 -10.02 12.55
CA ASN A 166 -3.06 -11.40 12.60
C ASN A 166 -3.72 -11.86 11.30
N ASP A 167 -3.97 -10.95 10.35
CA ASP A 167 -4.60 -11.28 9.08
C ASP A 167 -3.69 -12.15 8.19
N LYS A 168 -4.25 -13.22 7.65
CA LYS A 168 -3.51 -14.19 6.83
C LYS A 168 -3.08 -13.58 5.49
N ASP A 169 -3.91 -12.72 4.89
CA ASP A 169 -3.65 -12.19 3.56
C ASP A 169 -2.68 -11.00 3.60
N LEU A 170 -2.80 -10.12 4.59
CA LEU A 170 -1.78 -9.09 4.85
C LEU A 170 -0.42 -9.73 5.19
N LYS A 171 -0.38 -10.78 6.02
CA LYS A 171 0.88 -11.53 6.28
C LYS A 171 1.48 -12.11 4.99
N ARG A 172 0.65 -12.71 4.12
CA ARG A 172 1.12 -13.27 2.85
C ARG A 172 1.73 -12.19 1.94
N ARG A 173 1.14 -10.99 1.91
CA ARG A 173 1.67 -9.84 1.16
C ARG A 173 3.00 -9.37 1.73
N ILE A 174 3.08 -9.14 3.04
CA ILE A 174 4.30 -8.62 3.70
C ILE A 174 5.45 -9.63 3.63
N ARG A 175 5.20 -10.93 3.64
CA ARG A 175 6.25 -11.95 3.47
C ARG A 175 7.00 -11.84 2.15
N LYS A 176 6.38 -11.28 1.10
CA LYS A 176 7.04 -11.01 -0.18
C LYS A 176 8.03 -9.85 -0.09
N VAL A 177 7.83 -8.94 0.85
CA VAL A 177 8.75 -7.83 1.10
C VAL A 177 9.92 -8.33 1.97
N PRO A 178 11.18 -8.28 1.51
CA PRO A 178 12.32 -8.69 2.31
C PRO A 178 12.62 -7.66 3.41
N GLY A 179 13.14 -8.16 4.54
CA GLY A 179 13.62 -7.32 5.65
C GLY A 179 12.55 -6.72 6.56
N VAL A 180 11.30 -7.19 6.48
CA VAL A 180 10.19 -6.72 7.32
C VAL A 180 9.72 -7.85 8.24
N PRO A 181 9.94 -7.72 9.56
CA PRO A 181 9.41 -8.66 10.54
C PRO A 181 7.91 -8.50 10.74
N ILE A 182 7.26 -9.60 11.09
CA ILE A 182 5.82 -9.66 11.35
C ILE A 182 5.60 -10.12 12.77
N MET A 183 4.90 -9.33 13.57
CA MET A 183 4.44 -9.71 14.90
C MET A 183 2.97 -10.14 14.84
N SER A 184 2.63 -11.23 15.50
CA SER A 184 1.26 -11.75 15.58
C SER A 184 0.95 -12.26 16.98
N VAL A 185 -0.32 -12.20 17.36
CA VAL A 185 -0.80 -12.75 18.62
C VAL A 185 -1.07 -14.24 18.47
N ALA A 186 -0.47 -15.08 19.32
CA ALA A 186 -0.73 -16.52 19.36
C ALA A 186 -0.63 -17.04 20.79
N ARG A 187 -1.61 -17.85 21.23
CA ARG A 187 -1.61 -18.52 22.56
C ARG A 187 -1.41 -17.56 23.74
N GLY A 188 -1.92 -16.32 23.65
CA GLY A 188 -1.79 -15.34 24.74
C GLY A 188 -0.40 -14.72 24.85
N MET A 189 0.43 -14.82 23.80
CA MET A 189 1.72 -14.15 23.72
C MET A 189 1.89 -13.53 22.32
N TYR A 190 2.83 -12.59 22.20
CA TYR A 190 3.26 -12.13 20.89
C TYR A 190 4.36 -13.04 20.35
N LYS A 191 4.25 -13.36 19.07
CA LYS A 191 5.21 -14.14 18.32
C LYS A 191 5.68 -13.30 17.14
N VAL A 192 6.99 -13.21 16.95
CA VAL A 192 7.56 -12.53 15.80
C VAL A 192 8.10 -13.55 14.80
N GLU A 193 7.83 -13.30 13.53
CA GLU A 193 8.38 -14.02 12.38
C GLU A 193 9.41 -13.13 11.68
N ARG A 194 10.45 -13.77 11.12
CA ARG A 194 11.50 -13.12 10.31
C ARG A 194 12.30 -12.05 11.06
N VAL A 195 12.53 -12.28 12.34
CA VAL A 195 13.50 -11.49 13.09
C VAL A 195 14.89 -11.97 12.71
N PRO A 196 15.84 -11.07 12.45
CA PRO A 196 17.22 -11.51 12.26
C PRO A 196 17.76 -12.16 13.54
N GLU A 197 18.57 -13.22 13.39
CA GLU A 197 19.05 -14.11 14.48
C GLU A 197 19.66 -13.41 15.71
N GLN A 198 20.04 -12.12 15.61
CA GLN A 198 20.58 -11.35 16.73
C GLN A 198 19.58 -11.06 17.86
N ILE A 199 18.27 -11.13 17.61
CA ILE A 199 17.24 -10.87 18.66
C ILE A 199 16.81 -12.19 19.34
N ASP A 200 16.92 -13.33 18.67
CA ASP A 200 16.61 -14.65 19.26
C ASP A 200 17.66 -15.09 20.31
N ARG A 201 18.85 -14.48 20.30
CA ARG A 201 19.98 -14.83 21.19
C ARG A 201 20.11 -13.94 22.43
N VAL A 202 19.05 -13.29 22.90
CA VAL A 202 19.09 -12.71 24.25
C VAL A 202 18.88 -13.86 25.23
N PRO A 203 19.88 -14.20 26.08
CA PRO A 203 19.72 -15.28 27.03
C PRO A 203 18.60 -14.90 27.99
N ILE A 204 17.51 -15.68 28.00
CA ILE A 204 16.55 -15.65 29.09
C ILE A 204 17.34 -16.09 30.32
N LYS A 205 17.77 -15.15 31.17
CA LYS A 205 18.31 -15.50 32.49
C LYS A 205 17.18 -16.15 33.28
N SER A 206 17.10 -17.47 33.24
CA SER A 206 16.10 -18.29 33.92
C SER A 206 16.27 -18.36 35.44
N ASN A 207 17.23 -17.64 36.03
CA ASN A 207 17.45 -17.59 37.47
C ASN A 207 17.38 -16.14 37.98
N TRP A 208 16.15 -15.66 38.20
CA TRP A 208 15.88 -14.60 39.18
C TRP A 208 14.97 -15.23 40.24
N GLY A 209 15.55 -15.66 41.37
CA GLY A 209 14.78 -16.22 42.49
C GLY A 209 15.34 -17.45 43.20
N LYS A 210 16.64 -17.76 43.10
CA LYS A 210 17.32 -18.66 44.03
C LYS A 210 18.71 -18.10 44.30
N ASP A 211 18.78 -17.17 45.24
CA ASP A 211 19.95 -16.86 46.05
C ASP A 211 19.51 -15.83 47.11
N LYS A 212 18.90 -16.36 48.16
CA LYS A 212 18.95 -15.96 49.58
C LYS A 212 17.84 -16.66 50.35
#